data_AF-A0A1C3NZY5-F1
#
_entry.id   AF-A0A1C3NZY5-F1
#
_cell.length_a   1.000
_cell.length_b   1.000
_cell.length_c   1.000
_cell.angle_alpha   90.00
_cell.angle_beta   90.00
_cell.angle_gamma   90.00
#
_symmetry.space_group_name_H-M   'P 1'
#
loop_
_entity.id
_entity.type
_entity.pdbx_description
1 polymer ?
#
loop_
_entity_poly.entity_id
_entity_poly.type
_entity_poly.pdbx_seq_one_letter_code
_entity_poly.pdbx_strand_id
1 'polypeptide(L)'
;MRTAISIREGALSSVTLLRRLGHDSRKNRLYRAFRELGRAVRTLVLLRYLSEPELRESITAMTNKVEAFHGFAAWLMFGGDILGHNDPDHHEKIVKFNELIANCVIYQTALDITGVVNQLVAEGQVVDPDDLATISPYIRENIRRFGEWVLDTTPPEPTIITQLDIVLDS
;
A
#
# COMPACT_ATOMS: atom_id res chain seq x y z
N MET A 1 1.56 23.47 27.49
CA MET A 1 2.30 22.18 27.45
C MET A 1 1.78 21.10 28.40
N ARG A 2 0.70 21.29 29.18
CA ARG A 2 0.19 20.21 30.06
C ARG A 2 -0.37 18.98 29.32
N THR A 3 -0.98 19.15 28.16
CA THR A 3 -1.58 18.04 27.40
C THR A 3 -0.56 17.14 26.72
N ALA A 4 0.51 17.70 26.13
CA ALA A 4 1.59 16.92 25.54
C ALA A 4 2.33 16.09 26.62
N ILE A 5 2.49 16.66 27.82
CA ILE A 5 3.06 15.98 28.98
C ILE A 5 2.12 14.86 29.46
N SER A 6 0.81 15.11 29.60
CA SER A 6 -0.17 14.06 29.96
C SER A 6 -0.32 12.93 28.94
N ILE A 7 -0.09 13.18 27.64
CA ILE A 7 -0.02 12.11 26.61
C ILE A 7 1.24 11.28 26.84
N ARG A 8 2.39 11.94 27.01
CA ARG A 8 3.68 11.29 27.22
C ARG A 8 3.73 10.49 28.54
N GLU A 9 3.00 10.94 29.55
CA GLU A 9 2.85 10.27 30.85
C GLU A 9 1.70 9.24 30.89
N GLY A 10 1.00 9.00 29.76
CA GLY A 10 -0.07 8.00 29.66
C GLY A 10 -1.38 8.34 30.40
N ALA A 11 -1.49 9.53 30.98
CA ALA A 11 -2.66 9.98 31.73
C ALA A 11 -3.90 10.27 30.85
N LEU A 12 -3.71 10.46 29.54
CA LEU A 12 -4.78 10.68 28.56
C LEU A 12 -4.49 9.95 27.24
N SER A 13 -5.43 9.10 26.80
CA SER A 13 -5.38 8.48 25.48
C SER A 13 -5.55 9.52 24.36
N SER A 14 -4.78 9.35 23.29
CA SER A 14 -4.84 10.14 22.05
C SER A 14 -6.25 10.22 21.47
N VAL A 15 -7.03 9.13 21.57
CA VAL A 15 -8.42 9.05 21.07
C VAL A 15 -9.35 9.94 21.88
N THR A 16 -9.23 9.91 23.22
CA THR A 16 -10.03 10.73 24.13
C THR A 16 -9.72 12.22 23.95
N LEU A 17 -8.45 12.55 23.71
CA LEU A 17 -8.03 13.92 23.39
C LEU A 17 -8.59 14.41 22.07
N LEU A 18 -8.51 13.62 21.00
CA LEU A 18 -9.06 13.97 19.69
C LEU A 18 -10.58 14.17 19.76
N ARG A 19 -11.30 13.29 20.47
CA ARG A 19 -12.75 13.39 20.65
C ARG A 19 -13.14 14.67 21.41
N ARG A 20 -12.38 15.03 22.45
CA ARG A 20 -12.60 16.27 23.25
C ARG A 20 -12.23 17.55 22.49
N LEU A 21 -11.17 17.50 21.67
CA LEU A 21 -10.78 18.59 20.78
C LEU A 21 -11.80 18.79 19.65
N GLY A 22 -12.44 17.73 19.16
CA GLY A 22 -13.48 17.79 18.14
C GLY A 22 -14.80 18.40 18.64
N HIS A 23 -15.26 18.01 19.83
CA HIS A 23 -16.55 18.44 20.39
C HIS A 23 -16.64 19.95 20.68
N ASP A 24 -15.55 20.63 21.01
CA ASP A 24 -15.54 22.08 21.32
C ASP A 24 -14.51 22.86 20.46
N SER A 25 -14.30 22.37 19.24
CA SER A 25 -13.23 22.78 18.32
C SER A 25 -13.19 24.29 18.02
N ARG A 26 -14.34 24.98 17.95
CA ARG A 26 -14.37 26.40 17.61
C ARG A 26 -14.00 27.33 18.76
N LYS A 27 -14.25 26.94 20.03
CA LYS A 27 -13.95 27.77 21.22
C LYS A 27 -12.66 27.37 21.92
N ASN A 28 -12.14 26.17 21.66
CA ASN A 28 -10.96 25.66 22.32
C ASN A 28 -9.65 26.26 21.78
N ARG A 29 -8.99 27.09 22.59
CA ARG A 29 -7.69 27.73 22.26
C ARG A 29 -6.58 26.71 21.96
N LEU A 30 -6.63 25.54 22.59
CA LEU A 30 -5.66 24.46 22.34
C LEU A 30 -5.86 23.83 20.97
N TYR A 31 -7.11 23.61 20.55
CA TYR A 31 -7.42 23.12 19.19
C TYR A 31 -6.92 24.11 18.13
N ARG A 32 -7.17 25.42 18.34
CA ARG A 32 -6.65 26.46 17.42
C ARG A 32 -5.12 26.43 17.33
N ALA A 33 -4.43 26.29 18.46
CA ALA A 33 -2.97 26.19 18.47
C ALA A 33 -2.46 24.96 17.69
N PHE A 34 -3.07 23.78 17.89
CA PHE A 34 -2.70 22.58 17.12
C PHE A 34 -3.05 22.69 15.63
N ARG A 35 -4.16 23.36 15.30
CA ARG A 35 -4.53 23.64 13.91
C ARG A 35 -3.51 24.54 13.21
N GLU A 36 -3.07 25.62 13.87
CA GLU A 36 -2.03 26.50 13.30
C GLU A 36 -0.67 25.79 13.21
N LEU A 37 -0.32 24.95 14.19
CA LEU A 37 0.85 24.08 14.07
C LEU A 37 0.74 23.14 12.85
N GLY A 38 -0.40 22.49 12.65
CA GLY A 38 -0.65 21.63 11.50
C GLY A 38 -0.55 22.39 10.17
N ARG A 39 -1.01 23.65 10.12
CA ARG A 39 -0.83 24.53 8.96
C ARG A 39 0.64 24.85 8.71
N ALA A 40 1.41 25.19 9.74
CA ALA A 40 2.84 25.46 9.63
C ALA A 40 3.61 24.23 9.13
N VAL A 41 3.31 23.04 9.67
CA VAL A 41 3.90 21.76 9.22
C VAL A 41 3.55 21.50 7.76
N ARG A 42 2.27 21.65 7.37
CA ARG A 42 1.85 21.50 5.97
C ARG A 42 2.60 22.46 5.04
N THR A 43 2.73 23.72 5.43
CA THR A 43 3.47 24.72 4.64
C THR A 43 4.94 24.32 4.52
N LEU A 44 5.59 23.89 5.61
CA LEU A 44 6.96 23.42 5.56
C LEU A 44 7.12 22.24 4.59
N VAL A 45 6.24 21.23 4.67
CA VAL A 45 6.27 20.08 3.75
C VAL A 45 6.09 20.53 2.30
N LEU A 46 5.18 21.45 2.01
CA LEU A 46 4.96 21.97 0.66
C LEU A 46 6.16 22.77 0.14
N LEU A 47 6.79 23.60 0.97
CA LEU A 47 7.99 24.33 0.61
C LEU A 47 9.16 23.40 0.32
N ARG A 48 9.34 22.36 1.14
CA ARG A 48 10.32 21.30 0.90
C ARG A 48 10.03 20.56 -0.40
N TYR A 49 8.78 20.16 -0.65
CA TYR A 49 8.38 19.49 -1.89
C TYR A 49 8.69 20.32 -3.16
N LEU A 50 8.53 21.64 -3.07
CA LEU A 50 8.86 22.53 -4.19
C LEU A 50 10.38 22.68 -4.37
N SER A 51 11.12 22.78 -3.26
CA SER A 51 12.56 23.13 -3.26
C SER A 51 13.48 21.92 -3.42
N GLU A 52 13.11 20.75 -2.89
CA GLU A 52 13.90 19.53 -2.85
C GLU A 52 13.41 18.56 -3.95
N PRO A 53 14.14 18.40 -5.06
CA PRO A 53 13.73 17.49 -6.14
C PRO A 53 13.67 16.03 -5.70
N GLU A 54 14.64 15.58 -4.91
CA GLU A 54 14.70 14.20 -4.37
C GLU A 54 13.47 13.85 -3.54
N LEU A 55 13.00 14.78 -2.69
CA LEU A 55 11.79 14.59 -1.90
C LEU A 55 10.55 14.44 -2.80
N ARG A 56 10.48 15.26 -3.85
CA ARG A 56 9.39 15.20 -4.82
C ARG A 56 9.38 13.89 -5.60
N GLU A 57 10.54 13.44 -6.08
CA GLU A 57 10.69 12.16 -6.78
C GLU A 57 10.29 10.99 -5.89
N SER A 58 10.74 10.98 -4.63
CA SER A 58 10.36 9.95 -3.65
C SER A 58 8.85 9.93 -3.39
N ILE A 59 8.23 11.11 -3.20
CA ILE A 59 6.78 11.21 -3.02
C ILE A 59 6.04 10.71 -4.26
N THR A 60 6.43 11.15 -5.46
CA THR A 60 5.79 10.71 -6.71
C THR A 60 5.95 9.21 -6.92
N ALA A 61 7.13 8.64 -6.68
CA ALA A 61 7.35 7.20 -6.77
C ALA A 61 6.44 6.41 -5.82
N MET A 62 6.31 6.86 -4.58
CA MET A 62 5.41 6.24 -3.61
C MET A 62 3.93 6.41 -3.97
N THR A 63 3.53 7.58 -4.46
CA THR A 63 2.17 7.83 -4.96
C THR A 63 1.86 6.90 -6.12
N ASN A 64 2.73 6.80 -7.13
CA ASN A 64 2.55 5.90 -8.27
C ASN A 64 2.38 4.45 -7.83
N LYS A 65 3.18 3.99 -6.86
CA LYS A 65 3.06 2.63 -6.30
C LYS A 65 1.70 2.38 -5.64
N VAL A 66 1.26 3.31 -4.81
CA VAL A 66 -0.03 3.23 -4.10
C VAL A 66 -1.21 3.30 -5.08
N GLU A 67 -1.15 4.19 -6.06
CA GLU A 67 -2.18 4.32 -7.10
C GLU A 67 -2.25 3.08 -7.99
N ALA A 68 -1.10 2.52 -8.38
CA ALA A 68 -1.06 1.29 -9.16
C ALA A 68 -1.63 0.11 -8.37
N PHE A 69 -1.30 -0.01 -7.08
CA PHE A 69 -1.91 -1.00 -6.19
C PHE A 69 -3.43 -0.82 -6.08
N HIS A 70 -3.92 0.40 -5.83
CA HIS A 70 -5.36 0.65 -5.75
C HIS A 70 -6.06 0.39 -7.08
N GLY A 71 -5.45 0.75 -8.21
CA GLY A 71 -5.95 0.43 -9.54
C GLY A 71 -6.00 -1.08 -9.79
N PHE A 72 -5.02 -1.83 -9.30
CA PHE A 72 -5.00 -3.29 -9.37
C PHE A 72 -6.04 -3.95 -8.47
N ALA A 73 -6.18 -3.51 -7.21
CA ALA A 73 -7.19 -4.00 -6.29
C ALA A 73 -8.61 -3.67 -6.80
N ALA A 74 -8.84 -2.45 -7.28
CA ALA A 74 -10.11 -2.07 -7.90
C ALA A 74 -10.39 -2.90 -9.15
N TRP A 75 -9.36 -3.22 -9.94
CA TRP A 75 -9.49 -4.16 -11.04
C TRP A 75 -9.91 -5.53 -10.51
N LEU A 76 -9.24 -6.13 -9.53
CA LEU A 76 -9.60 -7.47 -9.01
C LEU A 76 -11.02 -7.59 -8.45
N MET A 77 -11.58 -6.48 -7.93
CA MET A 77 -12.89 -6.46 -7.32
C MET A 77 -13.98 -7.04 -8.25
N PHE A 78 -14.88 -7.82 -7.67
CA PHE A 78 -16.05 -8.41 -8.33
C PHE A 78 -17.31 -8.05 -7.52
N GLY A 79 -18.46 -7.89 -8.19
CA GLY A 79 -19.74 -7.58 -7.53
C GLY A 79 -20.32 -6.17 -7.74
N GLY A 80 -19.65 -5.30 -8.50
CA GLY A 80 -20.15 -3.97 -8.86
C GLY A 80 -19.99 -2.90 -7.78
N ASP A 81 -20.11 -1.63 -8.17
CA ASP A 81 -19.91 -0.44 -7.32
C ASP A 81 -21.16 -0.08 -6.48
N ILE A 82 -22.22 -0.89 -6.57
CA ILE A 82 -23.52 -0.61 -5.94
C ILE A 82 -23.58 -1.32 -4.60
N LEU A 83 -22.96 -0.69 -3.60
CA LEU A 83 -23.18 -1.03 -2.20
C LEU A 83 -24.61 -0.61 -1.84
N GLY A 84 -25.55 -1.56 -1.88
CA GLY A 84 -26.97 -1.31 -1.59
C GLY A 84 -27.27 -0.84 -0.16
N HIS A 85 -26.25 -0.74 0.71
CA HIS A 85 -26.36 -0.37 2.11
C HIS A 85 -25.26 0.61 2.48
N ASN A 86 -25.62 1.77 3.04
CA ASN A 86 -24.67 2.72 3.63
C ASN A 86 -24.21 2.25 5.02
N ASP A 87 -23.61 1.05 5.08
CA ASP A 87 -23.05 0.46 6.30
C ASP A 87 -21.51 0.56 6.27
N PRO A 88 -20.91 1.46 7.08
CA PRO A 88 -19.46 1.64 7.12
C PRO A 88 -18.69 0.35 7.44
N ASP A 89 -19.24 -0.52 8.29
CA ASP A 89 -18.56 -1.76 8.70
C ASP A 89 -18.52 -2.76 7.53
N HIS A 90 -19.55 -2.75 6.68
CA HIS A 90 -19.60 -3.56 5.47
C HIS A 90 -18.60 -3.06 4.43
N HIS A 91 -18.50 -1.74 4.24
CA HIS A 91 -17.55 -1.14 3.31
C HIS A 91 -16.11 -1.44 3.73
N GLU A 92 -15.79 -1.31 5.03
CA GLU A 92 -14.47 -1.62 5.55
C GLU A 92 -14.08 -3.08 5.31
N LYS A 93 -15.02 -4.03 5.50
CA LYS A 93 -14.77 -5.45 5.21
C LYS A 93 -14.45 -5.67 3.74
N ILE A 94 -15.24 -5.09 2.83
CA ILE A 94 -15.03 -5.24 1.39
C ILE A 94 -13.65 -4.75 0.98
N VAL A 95 -13.26 -3.55 1.45
CA VAL A 95 -11.92 -3.00 1.16
C VAL A 95 -10.83 -3.94 1.66
N LYS A 96 -10.90 -4.39 2.92
CA LYS A 96 -9.90 -5.29 3.51
C LYS A 96 -9.80 -6.64 2.82
N PHE A 97 -10.94 -7.26 2.48
CA PHE A 97 -10.94 -8.53 1.75
C PHE A 97 -10.40 -8.37 0.34
N ASN A 98 -10.73 -7.27 -0.34
CA ASN A 98 -10.19 -6.99 -1.66
C ASN A 98 -8.68 -6.76 -1.62
N GLU A 99 -8.17 -6.02 -0.63
CA GLU A 99 -6.74 -5.85 -0.39
C GLU A 99 -6.03 -7.18 -0.09
N LEU A 100 -6.67 -8.07 0.68
CA LEU A 100 -6.14 -9.40 0.97
C LEU A 100 -6.01 -10.22 -0.32
N ILE A 101 -7.04 -10.27 -1.15
CA ILE A 101 -7.01 -10.97 -2.44
C ILE A 101 -5.92 -10.38 -3.33
N ALA A 102 -5.83 -9.05 -3.42
CA ALA A 102 -4.78 -8.39 -4.18
C ALA A 102 -3.38 -8.82 -3.73
N ASN A 103 -3.14 -8.84 -2.42
CA ASN A 103 -1.85 -9.28 -1.86
C ASN A 103 -1.55 -10.76 -2.17
N CYS A 104 -2.55 -11.65 -2.12
CA CYS A 104 -2.36 -13.05 -2.50
C CYS A 104 -1.97 -13.20 -3.98
N VAL A 105 -2.63 -12.46 -4.87
CA VAL A 105 -2.33 -12.52 -6.31
C VAL A 105 -0.98 -11.90 -6.63
N ILE A 106 -0.63 -10.77 -5.99
CA ILE A 106 0.69 -10.14 -6.07
C ILE A 106 1.77 -11.12 -5.63
N TYR A 107 1.56 -11.84 -4.53
CA TYR A 107 2.50 -12.83 -4.03
C TYR A 107 2.73 -13.94 -5.05
N GLN A 108 1.66 -14.53 -5.61
CA GLN A 108 1.80 -15.55 -6.65
C GLN A 108 2.54 -15.01 -7.88
N THR A 109 2.18 -13.80 -8.34
CA THR A 109 2.83 -13.19 -9.51
C THR A 109 4.31 -12.93 -9.26
N ALA A 110 4.69 -12.52 -8.05
CA ALA A 110 6.09 -12.35 -7.67
C ALA A 110 6.86 -13.68 -7.69
N LEU A 111 6.24 -14.78 -7.25
CA LEU A 111 6.82 -16.13 -7.36
C LEU A 111 7.01 -16.54 -8.81
N ASP A 112 6.01 -16.30 -9.66
CA ASP A 112 6.08 -16.62 -11.09
C ASP A 112 7.21 -15.82 -11.78
N ILE A 113 7.33 -14.52 -11.48
CA ILE A 113 8.44 -13.67 -11.96
C ILE A 113 9.78 -14.24 -11.48
N THR A 114 9.89 -14.61 -10.21
CA THR A 114 11.13 -15.18 -9.63
C THR A 114 11.53 -16.47 -10.35
N GLY A 115 10.58 -17.37 -10.57
CA GLY A 115 10.81 -18.63 -11.29
C GLY A 115 11.30 -18.39 -12.72
N VAL A 116 10.64 -17.48 -13.45
CA VAL A 116 11.03 -17.14 -14.83
C VAL A 116 12.42 -16.48 -14.89
N VAL A 117 12.72 -15.56 -13.97
CA VAL A 117 14.03 -14.91 -13.93
C VAL A 117 15.14 -15.93 -13.65
N ASN A 118 14.96 -16.82 -12.67
CA ASN A 118 15.95 -17.85 -12.37
C ASN A 118 16.13 -18.83 -13.54
N GLN A 119 15.05 -19.16 -14.25
CA GLN A 119 15.15 -19.97 -15.47
C GLN A 119 15.98 -19.26 -16.55
N LEU A 120 15.76 -17.97 -16.79
CA LEU A 120 16.55 -17.19 -17.75
C LEU A 120 18.04 -17.16 -17.38
N VAL A 121 18.35 -16.98 -16.10
CA VAL A 121 19.73 -17.04 -15.59
C VAL A 121 20.33 -18.44 -15.80
N ALA A 122 19.58 -19.51 -15.51
CA ALA A 122 20.02 -20.88 -15.74
C ALA A 122 20.26 -21.20 -17.22
N GLU A 123 19.51 -20.56 -18.12
CA GLU A 123 19.69 -20.63 -19.58
C GLU A 123 20.88 -19.76 -20.08
N GLY A 124 21.56 -19.05 -19.17
CA GLY A 124 22.73 -18.21 -19.47
C GLY A 124 22.40 -16.82 -20.00
N GLN A 125 21.15 -16.36 -19.87
CA GLN A 125 20.76 -14.98 -20.21
C GLN A 125 21.23 -14.02 -19.11
N VAL A 126 21.68 -12.83 -19.52
CA VAL A 126 22.04 -11.76 -18.58
C VAL A 126 20.77 -10.99 -18.23
N VAL A 127 20.39 -11.01 -16.95
CA VAL A 127 19.27 -10.23 -16.43
C VAL A 127 19.84 -9.04 -15.65
N ASP A 128 19.56 -7.83 -16.11
CA ASP A 128 19.95 -6.60 -15.43
C ASP A 128 19.04 -6.37 -14.20
N PRO A 129 19.59 -6.22 -12.98
CA PRO A 129 18.81 -5.86 -11.80
C PRO A 129 17.99 -4.57 -11.96
N ASP A 130 18.48 -3.58 -12.71
CA ASP A 130 17.79 -2.31 -12.92
C ASP A 130 16.54 -2.50 -13.78
N ASP A 131 16.61 -3.37 -14.79
CA ASP A 131 15.45 -3.74 -15.61
C ASP A 131 14.40 -4.47 -14.76
N LEU A 132 14.84 -5.42 -13.92
CA LEU A 132 13.95 -6.16 -13.03
C LEU A 132 13.26 -5.24 -12.00
N ALA A 133 13.96 -4.20 -11.52
CA ALA A 133 13.41 -3.22 -10.60
C ALA A 133 12.26 -2.38 -11.20
N THR A 134 12.16 -2.30 -12.54
CA THR A 134 11.04 -1.63 -13.21
C THR A 134 9.78 -2.49 -13.29
N ILE A 135 9.89 -3.80 -13.08
CA ILE A 135 8.76 -4.73 -13.18
C ILE A 135 7.89 -4.63 -11.93
N SER A 136 6.60 -4.38 -12.16
CA SER A 136 5.59 -4.38 -11.11
C SER A 136 4.82 -5.71 -11.10
N PRO A 137 4.56 -6.30 -9.93
CA PRO A 137 3.73 -7.51 -9.81
C PRO A 137 2.24 -7.25 -10.03
N TYR A 138 1.83 -6.05 -10.47
CA TYR A 138 0.45 -5.68 -10.77
C TYR A 138 0.02 -6.06 -12.21
N ILE A 139 0.56 -7.16 -12.74
CA ILE A 139 0.29 -7.69 -14.08
C ILE A 139 -1.15 -8.21 -14.13
N ARG A 140 -1.88 -7.96 -15.23
CA ARG A 140 -3.31 -8.33 -15.35
C ARG A 140 -3.55 -9.43 -16.38
N GLU A 141 -2.69 -9.51 -17.38
CA GLU A 141 -2.81 -10.32 -18.58
C GLU A 141 -2.72 -11.83 -18.28
N ASN A 142 -1.95 -12.19 -17.25
CA ASN A 142 -1.77 -13.57 -16.79
C ASN A 142 -2.86 -14.04 -15.80
N ILE A 143 -3.72 -13.14 -15.31
CA ILE A 143 -4.73 -13.48 -14.31
C ILE A 143 -6.09 -13.68 -14.98
N ARG A 144 -6.60 -14.92 -14.90
CA ARG A 144 -8.00 -15.21 -15.27
C ARG A 144 -8.92 -14.77 -14.14
N ARG A 145 -9.52 -13.58 -14.24
CA ARG A 145 -10.50 -13.11 -13.24
C ARG A 145 -11.87 -13.79 -13.34
N PHE A 146 -12.29 -14.13 -14.55
CA PHE A 146 -13.60 -14.71 -14.84
C PHE A 146 -13.43 -15.93 -15.75
N GLY A 147 -14.33 -16.90 -15.60
CA GLY A 147 -14.37 -18.09 -16.45
C GLY A 147 -14.57 -19.37 -15.67
N GLU A 148 -14.38 -20.48 -16.38
CA GLU A 148 -14.45 -21.83 -15.82
C GLU A 148 -13.08 -22.22 -15.25
N TRP A 149 -13.10 -22.69 -14.01
CA TRP A 149 -11.91 -23.13 -13.29
C TRP A 149 -11.85 -24.64 -13.27
N VAL A 150 -10.85 -25.21 -13.94
CA VAL A 150 -10.49 -26.61 -13.74
C VAL A 150 -9.55 -26.64 -12.54
N LEU A 151 -10.05 -27.14 -11.41
CA LEU A 151 -9.26 -27.26 -10.20
C LEU A 151 -8.33 -28.47 -10.33
N ASP A 152 -7.03 -28.21 -10.42
CA ASP A 152 -6.04 -29.24 -10.22
C ASP A 152 -5.90 -29.48 -8.71
N THR A 153 -6.21 -30.70 -8.27
CA THR A 153 -6.11 -31.12 -6.87
C THR A 153 -4.78 -31.79 -6.55
N THR A 154 -3.84 -31.83 -7.50
CA THR A 154 -2.49 -32.29 -7.22
C THR A 154 -1.82 -31.32 -6.24
N PRO A 155 -1.11 -31.83 -5.20
CA PRO A 155 -0.38 -30.97 -4.31
C PRO A 155 0.67 -30.16 -5.10
N PRO A 156 0.78 -28.85 -4.87
CA PRO A 156 1.83 -28.05 -5.50
C PRO A 156 3.21 -28.58 -5.10
N GLU A 157 4.21 -28.37 -5.95
CA GLU A 157 5.59 -28.73 -5.61
C GLU A 157 6.01 -28.03 -4.30
N PRO A 158 6.69 -28.74 -3.38
CA PRO A 158 6.98 -28.24 -2.05
C PRO A 158 8.01 -27.10 -2.03
N THR A 159 8.75 -26.91 -3.13
CA THR A 159 9.82 -25.92 -3.22
C THR A 159 9.29 -24.63 -3.82
N ILE A 160 8.90 -23.70 -2.97
CA ILE A 160 8.58 -22.34 -3.40
C ILE A 160 9.91 -21.60 -3.61
N ILE A 161 10.22 -21.28 -4.86
CA ILE A 161 11.38 -20.46 -5.21
C ILE A 161 11.06 -19.02 -4.82
N THR A 162 11.68 -18.54 -3.75
CA THR A 162 11.51 -17.17 -3.22
C THR A 162 12.78 -16.32 -3.37
N GLN A 163 13.86 -16.92 -3.85
CA GLN A 163 15.17 -16.28 -4.00
C GLN A 163 15.48 -16.11 -5.47
N LEU A 164 15.97 -14.93 -5.84
CA LEU A 164 16.48 -14.64 -7.17
C LEU A 164 17.95 -15.06 -7.26
N ASP A 165 18.31 -15.77 -8.33
CA ASP A 165 19.68 -16.24 -8.58
C ASP A 165 20.55 -15.17 -9.29
N ILE A 166 20.30 -13.89 -9.00
CA ILE A 166 21.07 -12.75 -9.52
C ILE A 166 21.91 -12.12 -8.40
N VAL A 167 23.13 -11.68 -8.75
CA VAL A 167 23.96 -10.87 -7.85
C VAL A 167 23.43 -9.44 -7.94
N LEU A 168 22.80 -8.96 -6.86
CA LEU A 168 22.46 -7.55 -6.73
C LEU A 168 23.73 -6.81 -6.31
N ASP A 169 24.38 -6.12 -7.25
CA ASP A 169 25.44 -5.17 -6.90
C ASP A 169 24.80 -4.00 -6.13
N SER A 170 25.20 -3.85 -4.87
CA SER A 170 24.70 -2.88 -3.89
C SER A 170 25.19 -1.47 -4.11
#